data_AF-A0A932PHJ0-F1
#
_entry.id   AF-A0A932PHJ0-F1
#
_cell.length_a   1.000
_cell.length_b   1.000
_cell.length_c   1.000
_cell.angle_alpha   90.00
_cell.angle_beta   90.00
_cell.angle_gamma   90.00
#
_symmetry.space_group_name_H-M   'P 1'
#
loop_
_entity.id
_entity.type
_entity.pdbx_description
1 polymer ?
#
loop_
_entity_poly.entity_id
_entity_poly.type
_entity_poly.pdbx_seq_one_letter_code
_entity_poly.pdbx_strand_id
1 'polypeptide(L)' 'MRELGRIQIGDIHLETSDGRELVLRWVARPTSEQARILAALKLEQPERLSPDRLL' A
#
# COMPACT_ATOMS: atom_id res chain seq x y z
N MET A 1 -14.31 -11.46 2.27
CA MET A 1 -12.89 -11.74 1.93
C MET A 1 -12.57 -11.57 0.44
N ARG A 2 -13.48 -11.87 -0.49
CA ARG A 2 -13.29 -11.72 -1.95
C ARG A 2 -12.95 -10.29 -2.41
N GLU A 3 -13.45 -9.27 -1.71
CA GLU A 3 -13.23 -7.85 -2.05
C GLU A 3 -11.87 -7.32 -1.61
N LEU A 4 -11.32 -7.83 -0.49
CA LEU A 4 -9.99 -7.46 0.01
C LEU A 4 -8.88 -7.95 -0.94
N GLY A 5 -9.07 -9.11 -1.57
CA GLY A 5 -8.11 -9.64 -2.57
C GLY A 5 -7.97 -8.79 -3.84
N ARG A 6 -8.81 -7.77 -4.04
CA ARG A 6 -8.66 -6.77 -5.11
C ARG A 6 -7.76 -5.60 -4.73
N ILE A 7 -7.46 -5.43 -3.45
CA ILE A 7 -6.51 -4.43 -2.98
C ILE A 7 -5.12 -5.01 -3.23
N GLN A 8 -4.48 -4.60 -4.32
CA GLN A 8 -3.12 -5.03 -4.67
C GLN A 8 -2.14 -4.28 -3.76
N ILE A 9 -1.79 -4.90 -2.63
CA ILE A 9 -0.71 -4.49 -1.74
C ILE A 9 0.34 -5.58 -1.77
N GLY A 10 1.58 -5.19 -2.00
CA GLY A 10 2.73 -6.07 -1.96
C GLY A 10 3.95 -5.30 -1.49
N ASP A 11 4.72 -5.93 -0.62
CA ASP A 11 6.03 -5.44 -0.22
C ASP A 11 7.08 -6.15 -1.08
N ILE A 12 8.00 -5.39 -1.67
CA ILE A 12 9.18 -5.93 -2.36
C ILE A 12 10.35 -5.82 -1.38
N HIS A 13 10.93 -6.96 -1.05
CA HIS A 13 12.10 -7.07 -0.19
C HIS A 13 13.35 -7.22 -1.06
N LEU A 14 14.31 -6.32 -0.89
CA LEU A 14 15.57 -6.33 -1.62
C LEU A 14 16.73 -6.38 -0.62
N GLU A 15 17.60 -7.37 -0.76
CA GLU A 15 18.85 -7.41 -0.02
C GLU A 15 19.84 -6.40 -0.62
N THR A 16 20.50 -5.66 0.24
CA THR A 16 21.59 -4.75 -0.14
C THR A 16 22.94 -5.43 0.01
N SER A 17 23.94 -4.94 -0.70
CA SER A 17 25.30 -5.48 -0.66
C SER A 17 26.01 -5.36 0.69
N ASP A 18 25.48 -4.55 1.61
CA ASP A 18 26.02 -4.39 2.97
C ASP A 18 25.19 -5.13 4.04
N GLY A 19 24.29 -6.03 3.62
CA GLY A 19 23.52 -6.89 4.53
C GLY A 19 22.30 -6.20 5.16
N ARG A 20 21.92 -5.01 4.69
CA ARG A 20 20.65 -4.37 5.04
C ARG A 20 19.53 -4.79 4.10
N GLU A 21 18.29 -4.62 4.52
CA GLU A 21 17.10 -4.89 3.71
C GLU A 21 16.42 -3.58 3.30
N LEU A 22 16.14 -3.43 2.00
CA LEU A 22 15.28 -2.37 1.47
C LEU A 22 13.88 -2.95 1.26
N VAL A 23 12.88 -2.37 1.93
CA VAL A 23 11.47 -2.75 1.78
C VAL A 23 10.75 -1.67 0.99
N LEU A 24 10.32 -1.99 -0.23
CA LEU A 24 9.50 -1.13 -1.07
C LEU A 24 8.04 -1.53 -0.92
N ARG A 25 7.27 -0.74 -0.19
CA ARG A 25 5.84 -0.98 0.02
C ARG A 25 5.02 -0.38 -1.11
N TRP A 26 4.34 -1.23 -1.89
CA TRP A 26 3.40 -0.74 -2.90
C TRP A 26 2.05 -0.44 -2.26
N VAL A 27 1.73 0.85 -2.15
CA VAL A 27 0.42 1.33 -1.67
C VAL A 27 -0.40 1.83 -2.86
N ALA A 28 -1.29 0.98 -3.38
CA ALA A 28 -2.25 1.38 -4.42
C ALA A 28 -3.24 2.44 -3.89
N ARG A 29 -3.77 3.30 -4.77
CA ARG A 29 -4.92 4.14 -4.39
C ARG A 29 -6.18 3.26 -4.43
N PRO A 30 -6.96 3.19 -3.34
CA PRO A 30 -8.19 2.41 -3.35
C PRO A 30 -9.21 3.09 -4.27
N THR A 31 -10.03 2.29 -4.94
CA THR A 31 -11.26 2.79 -5.57
C THR A 31 -12.25 3.29 -4.51
N SER A 32 -13.28 4.03 -4.90
CA SER A 32 -14.32 4.53 -3.98
C SER A 32 -15.00 3.41 -3.19
N GLU A 33 -15.16 2.23 -3.78
CA GLU A 33 -15.72 1.05 -3.11
C GLU A 33 -14.76 0.48 -2.07
N GLN A 34 -13.48 0.32 -2.42
CA GLN A 34 -12.44 -0.15 -1.51
C GLN A 34 -12.24 0.80 -0.33
N ALA A 35 -12.30 2.12 -0.57
CA ALA A 35 -12.22 3.13 0.49
C ALA A 35 -13.36 3.00 1.51
N ARG A 36 -14.59 2.69 1.07
CA ARG A 36 -15.73 2.44 1.97
C ARG A 36 -15.52 1.20 2.83
N ILE A 37 -14.99 0.13 2.24
CA ILE A 37 -14.68 -1.11 2.97
C ILE A 37 -13.59 -0.85 4.02
N LEU A 38 -12.52 -0.15 3.65
CA LEU A 38 -11.44 0.23 4.59
C LEU A 38 -11.98 1.06 5.76
N ALA A 39 -12.84 2.05 5.49
CA ALA A 39 -13.48 2.87 6.52
C ALA A 39 -14.40 2.05 7.44
N ALA A 40 -15.22 1.14 6.89
CA ALA A 40 -16.09 0.26 7.66
C ALA A 40 -15.31 -0.68 8.58
N LEU A 41 -14.14 -1.13 8.13
CA LEU A 41 -13.23 -1.99 8.88
C LEU A 41 -12.30 -1.22 9.83
N LYS A 42 -12.35 0.12 9.83
CA LYS A 42 -11.43 1.00 10.58
C LYS A 42 -9.95 0.69 10.29
N LEU A 43 -9.65 0.39 9.03
CA LEU A 43 -8.30 0.11 8.57
C LEU A 43 -7.71 1.35 7.90
N GLU A 44 -6.52 1.74 8.36
CA GLU A 44 -5.74 2.81 7.74
C GLU A 44 -4.77 2.24 6.71
N GLN A 45 -4.56 2.98 5.62
CA GLN A 45 -3.53 2.61 4.66
C GLN A 45 -2.18 3.21 5.06
N PRO A 46 -1.07 2.52 4.77
CA PRO A 46 0.26 3.06 4.99
C PRO A 46 0.46 4.37 4.23
N GLU A 47 1.30 5.24 4.78
CA GLU A 47 1.67 6.49 4.13
C GLU A 47 2.29 6.23 2.75
N ARG A 48 1.83 6.97 1.75
CA ARG A 48 2.37 6.94 0.39
C ARG A 48 3.54 7.91 0.29
N LEU A 49 4.75 7.40 0.08
CA LEU A 49 5.96 8.21 -0.08
C LEU A 49 6.10 8.87 -1.49
N SER A 50 5.02 9.00 -2.25
CA SER A 50 5.01 9.53 -3.62
C SER A 50 4.35 10.92 -3.66
N PRO A 51 4.83 11.86 -4.50
CA PRO A 51 4.38 13.24 -4.43
C PRO A 51 3.02 13.39 -5.11
N ASP A 52 1.95 13.39 -4.32
CA ASP A 52 0.68 14.03 -4.74
C ASP A 52 0.81 15.57 -4.77
N ARG A 53 2.02 16.11 -4.50
CA ARG A 53 2.34 17.54 -4.31
C ARG A 53 2.91 18.25 -5.54
N LEU A 54 2.98 17.59 -6.70
CA LEU A 54 3.55 18.17 -7.92
C LEU A 54 2.61 17.98 -9.12
N LEU A 55 1.43 18.59 -9.09
CA LEU A 55 0.71 19.07 -10.28
C LEU A 55 -0.23 20.22 -9.89
#